data_AF-C7CAY2-F1
#
_entry.id   AF-C7CAY2-F1
#
_cell.length_a   1.000
_cell.length_b   1.000
_cell.length_c   1.000
_cell.angle_alpha   90.00
_cell.angle_beta   90.00
_cell.angle_gamma   90.00
#
_symmetry.space_group_name_H-M   'P 1'
#
loop_
_entity.id
_entity.type
_entity.pdbx_description
1 polymer ?
#
loop_
_entity_poly.entity_id
_entity_poly.type
_entity_poly.pdbx_seq_one_letter_code
_entity_poly.pdbx_strand_id
1 'polypeptide(L)'
;MIAAPLNPTAQGPLADEDARTEDAKLAREVARHCAAFREPIPRMAFRQVADTLLPYLILCAVMLVAAANGYALLALPLAVPAGGLLVRLFIIQHDCGHGSFLPSRRGNDGLGRALSLLTVTPYDSWKRAHALHHATTGDLSRRGTGDVHTLTVREYLALPRWGRLRYRLYRNPLILIVLGSPINFLILQRLPTGVGLPWRTAWRDVLALDAVLFAAFAVLALAVGGIGPVLWVFLPVIAVAAWVGGWLFYVQHQYEETVWEEADAWDFHRVALGGSSYYALPRVLQWFTGNVGLHHVHHLNSRIPNYRLQECLDGHEVLGRVGRLTLRDSLRCLKLALWDEEARKMVGFARVRGLQAA
;
A
#
# COMPACT_ATOMS: atom_id res chain seq x y z
N MET A 1 6.64 -12.27 37.86
CA MET A 1 7.10 -10.90 38.20
C MET A 1 7.01 -10.07 36.94
N ILE A 2 6.12 -9.09 36.95
CA ILE A 2 5.81 -8.23 35.82
C ILE A 2 6.91 -7.17 35.74
N ALA A 3 7.75 -7.22 34.71
CA ALA A 3 8.70 -6.15 34.44
C ALA A 3 7.92 -4.97 33.84
N ALA A 4 7.96 -3.83 34.53
CA ALA A 4 7.39 -2.57 34.08
C ALA A 4 8.11 -2.06 32.81
N PRO A 5 7.42 -1.35 31.90
CA PRO A 5 8.08 -0.71 30.77
C PRO A 5 8.96 0.43 31.29
N LEU A 6 10.23 0.41 30.90
CA LEU A 6 11.19 1.47 31.17
C LEU A 6 10.68 2.78 30.54
N ASN A 7 10.50 3.79 31.39
CA ASN A 7 10.16 5.15 31.03
C ASN A 7 11.36 5.80 30.31
N PRO A 8 11.29 6.13 29.01
CA PRO A 8 12.41 6.76 28.30
C PRO A 8 12.33 8.26 28.51
N THR A 9 12.65 8.73 29.71
CA THR A 9 12.95 10.14 29.94
C THR A 9 14.36 10.22 30.52
N ALA A 10 15.24 10.87 29.76
CA ALA A 10 16.68 11.03 29.96
C ALA A 10 17.58 9.87 29.49
N GLN A 11 17.74 9.69 28.17
CA GLN A 11 18.94 9.08 27.59
C GLN A 11 19.66 10.16 26.77
N GLY A 12 20.93 10.42 27.08
CA GLY A 12 21.72 11.47 26.43
C GLY A 12 22.12 11.11 24.98
N PRO A 13 22.69 12.06 24.22
CA PRO A 13 22.99 11.91 22.79
C PRO A 13 23.81 10.66 22.43
N LEU A 14 24.75 10.27 23.30
CA LEU A 14 25.63 9.11 23.10
C LEU A 14 24.90 7.76 23.21
N ALA A 15 23.92 7.64 24.12
CA ALA A 15 23.14 6.41 24.28
C ALA A 15 22.19 6.18 23.09
N ASP A 16 21.70 7.27 22.50
CA ASP A 16 20.90 7.25 21.27
C ASP A 16 21.75 6.95 20.02
N GLU A 17 23.04 7.29 20.03
CA GLU A 17 23.99 6.98 18.94
C GLU A 17 24.43 5.50 18.96
N ASP A 18 24.69 4.94 20.14
CA ASP A 18 25.00 3.52 20.32
C ASP A 18 23.80 2.63 19.97
N ALA A 19 22.59 2.99 20.41
CA ALA A 19 21.35 2.29 20.06
C ALA A 19 21.09 2.33 18.54
N ARG A 20 21.30 3.48 17.89
CA ARG A 20 21.21 3.62 16.42
C ARG A 20 22.20 2.72 15.69
N THR A 21 23.40 2.55 16.23
CA THR A 21 24.45 1.72 15.63
C THR A 21 24.11 0.23 15.70
N GLU A 22 23.56 -0.23 16.83
CA GLU A 22 23.09 -1.60 16.99
C GLU A 22 21.86 -1.91 16.12
N ASP A 23 20.89 -1.00 16.04
CA ASP A 23 19.73 -1.11 15.14
C ASP A 23 20.17 -1.25 13.68
N ALA A 24 21.16 -0.47 13.24
CA ALA A 24 21.68 -0.53 11.88
C ALA A 24 22.42 -1.85 11.59
N LYS A 25 23.12 -2.43 12.59
CA LYS A 25 23.76 -3.75 12.44
C LYS A 25 22.70 -4.85 12.30
N LEU A 26 21.69 -4.83 13.16
CA LEU A 26 20.57 -5.77 13.10
C LEU A 26 19.85 -5.67 11.75
N ALA A 27 19.54 -4.45 11.29
CA ALA A 27 18.86 -4.24 10.02
C ALA A 27 19.67 -4.79 8.82
N ARG A 28 21.00 -4.65 8.84
CA ARG A 28 21.89 -5.25 7.82
C ARG A 28 21.92 -6.78 7.89
N GLU A 29 21.90 -7.37 9.08
CA GLU A 29 21.82 -8.82 9.25
C GLU A 29 20.51 -9.38 8.68
N VAL A 30 19.39 -8.76 9.06
CA VAL A 30 18.06 -9.12 8.56
C VAL A 30 17.98 -8.93 7.04
N ALA A 31 18.60 -7.88 6.49
CA ALA A 31 18.65 -7.67 5.03
C ALA A 31 19.40 -8.80 4.30
N ARG A 32 20.47 -9.35 4.89
CA ARG A 32 21.18 -10.53 4.33
C ARG A 32 20.31 -11.77 4.37
N HIS A 33 19.56 -12.00 5.45
CA HIS A 33 18.57 -13.07 5.52
C HIS A 33 17.52 -12.94 4.40
N CYS A 34 16.92 -11.76 4.28
CA CYS A 34 15.92 -11.45 3.25
C CYS A 34 16.43 -11.69 1.81
N ALA A 35 17.72 -11.45 1.55
CA ALA A 35 18.31 -11.67 0.24
C ALA A 35 18.24 -13.13 -0.24
N ALA A 36 18.16 -14.11 0.67
CA ALA A 36 18.00 -15.53 0.33
C ALA A 36 16.62 -15.87 -0.28
N PHE A 37 15.64 -14.98 -0.13
CA PHE A 37 14.25 -15.20 -0.57
C PHE A 37 13.89 -14.49 -1.88
N ARG A 38 14.85 -13.83 -2.54
CA ARG A 38 14.63 -13.03 -3.76
C ARG A 38 14.37 -13.84 -5.03
N GLU A 39 14.71 -15.13 -5.03
CA GLU A 39 14.62 -15.94 -6.24
C GLU A 39 13.16 -16.30 -6.55
N PRO A 40 12.63 -15.93 -7.72
CA PRO A 40 11.27 -16.26 -8.11
C PRO A 40 11.10 -17.75 -8.41
N ILE A 41 9.92 -18.27 -8.10
CA ILE A 41 9.56 -19.68 -8.33
C ILE A 41 8.44 -19.72 -9.38
N PRO A 42 8.75 -20.00 -10.67
CA PRO A 42 7.78 -19.87 -11.76
C PRO A 42 6.48 -20.64 -11.53
N ARG A 43 6.56 -21.88 -11.01
CA ARG A 43 5.38 -22.69 -10.70
C ARG A 43 4.44 -22.00 -9.71
N MET A 44 4.97 -21.27 -8.72
CA MET A 44 4.17 -20.56 -7.73
C MET A 44 3.59 -19.28 -8.33
N ALA A 45 4.39 -18.55 -9.12
CA ALA A 45 3.94 -17.37 -9.84
C ALA A 45 2.75 -17.71 -10.78
N PHE A 46 2.87 -18.74 -11.61
CA PHE A 46 1.79 -19.17 -12.51
C PHE A 46 0.57 -19.66 -11.75
N ARG A 47 0.77 -20.46 -10.68
CA ARG A 47 -0.33 -20.90 -9.83
C ARG A 47 -1.08 -19.72 -9.21
N GLN A 48 -0.35 -18.73 -8.70
CA GLN A 48 -0.96 -17.55 -8.07
C GLN A 48 -1.71 -16.67 -9.07
N VAL A 49 -1.22 -16.55 -10.30
CA VAL A 49 -1.96 -15.88 -11.37
C VAL A 49 -3.24 -16.67 -11.67
N ALA A 50 -3.16 -17.99 -11.85
CA ALA A 50 -4.32 -18.81 -12.19
C ALA A 50 -5.38 -18.84 -11.07
N ASP A 51 -4.97 -19.08 -9.83
CA ASP A 51 -5.86 -19.18 -8.67
C ASP A 51 -6.46 -17.83 -8.22
N THR A 52 -6.02 -16.73 -8.83
CA THR A 52 -6.57 -15.39 -8.60
C THR A 52 -7.39 -14.92 -9.81
N LEU A 53 -6.81 -14.98 -11.01
CA LEU A 53 -7.42 -14.45 -12.23
C LEU A 53 -8.66 -15.24 -12.62
N LEU A 54 -8.61 -16.58 -12.58
CA LEU A 54 -9.74 -17.39 -13.02
C LEU A 54 -10.97 -17.19 -12.12
N PRO A 55 -10.87 -17.27 -10.77
CA PRO A 55 -12.01 -16.96 -9.91
C PRO A 55 -12.52 -15.53 -10.08
N TYR A 56 -11.63 -14.56 -10.33
CA TYR A 56 -12.03 -13.17 -10.56
C TYR A 56 -12.89 -13.03 -11.81
N LEU A 57 -12.43 -13.60 -12.93
CA LEU A 57 -13.18 -13.59 -14.18
C LEU A 57 -14.52 -14.32 -14.08
N ILE A 58 -14.56 -15.45 -13.36
CA ILE A 58 -15.80 -16.19 -13.11
C ILE A 58 -16.79 -15.33 -12.30
N LEU A 59 -16.35 -14.71 -11.20
CA LEU A 59 -17.21 -13.86 -10.39
C LEU A 59 -17.73 -12.65 -11.19
N CYS A 60 -16.87 -11.97 -11.95
CA CYS A 60 -17.28 -10.87 -12.81
C CYS A 60 -18.28 -11.33 -13.88
N ALA A 61 -18.07 -12.50 -14.51
CA ALA A 61 -19.01 -13.04 -15.49
C ALA A 61 -20.37 -13.38 -14.87
N VAL A 62 -20.40 -14.02 -13.70
CA VAL A 62 -21.63 -14.32 -12.96
C VAL A 62 -22.37 -13.03 -12.60
N MET A 63 -21.66 -12.03 -12.09
CA MET A 63 -22.24 -10.73 -11.75
C MET A 63 -22.77 -10.00 -12.99
N LEU A 64 -22.06 -10.05 -14.12
CA LEU A 64 -22.48 -9.42 -15.37
C LEU A 64 -23.75 -10.06 -15.93
N VAL A 65 -23.80 -11.40 -15.98
CA VAL A 65 -24.99 -12.14 -16.42
C VAL A 65 -26.17 -11.84 -15.51
N ALA A 66 -25.97 -11.86 -14.18
CA ALA A 66 -27.02 -11.52 -13.23
C ALA A 66 -27.53 -10.07 -13.42
N ALA A 67 -26.62 -9.10 -13.57
CA ALA A 67 -26.97 -7.70 -13.76
C ALA A 67 -27.71 -7.46 -15.08
N ALA A 68 -27.28 -8.11 -16.18
CA ALA A 68 -27.93 -8.02 -17.49
C ALA A 68 -29.36 -8.59 -17.48
N ASN A 69 -29.65 -9.52 -16.57
CA ASN A 69 -30.98 -10.13 -16.41
C ASN A 69 -31.80 -9.52 -15.26
N GLY A 70 -31.42 -8.34 -14.75
CA GLY A 70 -32.19 -7.63 -13.71
C GLY A 70 -31.92 -8.06 -12.27
N TYR A 71 -30.98 -8.97 -12.03
CA TYR A 71 -30.60 -9.48 -10.71
C TYR A 71 -29.38 -8.77 -10.09
N ALA A 72 -29.09 -7.54 -10.51
CA ALA A 72 -27.87 -6.81 -10.11
C ALA A 72 -27.72 -6.66 -8.60
N LEU A 73 -28.81 -6.35 -7.88
CA LEU A 73 -28.78 -6.19 -6.42
C LEU A 73 -28.45 -7.51 -5.70
N LEU A 74 -28.91 -8.65 -6.23
CA LEU A 74 -28.62 -9.97 -5.67
C LEU A 74 -27.15 -10.36 -5.91
N ALA A 75 -26.56 -9.90 -7.01
CA ALA A 75 -25.16 -10.15 -7.33
C ALA A 75 -24.18 -9.22 -6.60
N LEU A 76 -24.64 -8.08 -6.06
CA LEU A 76 -23.80 -7.07 -5.43
C LEU A 76 -22.90 -7.60 -4.29
N PRO A 77 -23.33 -8.53 -3.40
CA PRO A 77 -22.46 -9.11 -2.39
C PRO A 77 -21.22 -9.83 -2.95
N LEU A 78 -21.28 -10.33 -4.21
CA LEU A 78 -20.13 -10.94 -4.88
C LEU A 78 -19.02 -9.91 -5.21
N ALA A 79 -19.32 -8.61 -5.17
CA ALA A 79 -18.31 -7.56 -5.31
C ALA A 79 -17.24 -7.62 -4.20
N VAL A 80 -17.57 -8.16 -3.01
CA VAL A 80 -16.62 -8.29 -1.90
C VAL A 80 -15.49 -9.28 -2.22
N PRO A 81 -15.77 -10.57 -2.52
CA PRO A 81 -14.71 -11.50 -2.91
C PRO A 81 -14.07 -11.12 -4.26
N ALA A 82 -14.80 -10.58 -5.22
CA ALA A 82 -14.21 -10.10 -6.49
C ALA A 82 -13.24 -8.93 -6.27
N GLY A 83 -13.58 -7.98 -5.39
CA GLY A 83 -12.69 -6.89 -4.98
C GLY A 83 -11.46 -7.40 -4.23
N GLY A 84 -11.61 -8.40 -3.37
CA GLY A 84 -10.48 -9.08 -2.72
C GLY A 84 -9.53 -9.74 -3.72
N LEU A 85 -10.05 -10.41 -4.74
CA LEU A 85 -9.23 -10.98 -5.82
C LEU A 85 -8.56 -9.88 -6.64
N LEU A 86 -9.24 -8.76 -6.88
CA LEU A 86 -8.67 -7.62 -7.58
C LEU A 86 -7.51 -6.99 -6.81
N VAL A 87 -7.60 -6.92 -5.47
CA VAL A 87 -6.46 -6.54 -4.60
C VAL A 87 -5.28 -7.50 -4.81
N ARG A 88 -5.53 -8.80 -4.84
CA ARG A 88 -4.48 -9.80 -5.08
C ARG A 88 -3.86 -9.67 -6.47
N LEU A 89 -4.65 -9.40 -7.51
CA LEU A 89 -4.15 -9.09 -8.86
C LEU A 89 -3.28 -7.83 -8.86
N PHE A 90 -3.66 -6.79 -8.11
CA PHE A 90 -2.85 -5.61 -7.92
C PHE A 90 -1.52 -5.92 -7.23
N ILE A 91 -1.50 -6.80 -6.23
CA ILE A 91 -0.26 -7.24 -5.56
C ILE A 91 0.66 -8.01 -6.52
N ILE A 92 0.11 -8.84 -7.40
CA ILE A 92 0.88 -9.50 -8.46
C ILE A 92 1.48 -8.46 -9.42
N GLN A 93 0.68 -7.48 -9.85
CA GLN A 93 1.16 -6.36 -10.67
C GLN A 93 2.25 -5.55 -9.93
N HIS A 94 2.11 -5.39 -8.62
CA HIS A 94 3.07 -4.70 -7.78
C HIS A 94 4.43 -5.40 -7.74
N ASP A 95 4.45 -6.72 -7.54
CA ASP A 95 5.68 -7.51 -7.57
C ASP A 95 6.32 -7.52 -8.96
N CYS A 96 5.49 -7.48 -10.01
CA CYS A 96 5.98 -7.27 -11.37
C CYS A 96 6.70 -5.92 -11.50
N GLY A 97 6.19 -4.87 -10.86
CA GLY A 97 6.82 -3.54 -10.80
C GLY A 97 8.23 -3.57 -10.20
N HIS A 98 8.45 -4.42 -9.20
CA HIS A 98 9.77 -4.67 -8.59
C HIS A 98 10.64 -5.63 -9.40
N GLY A 99 10.07 -6.31 -10.40
CA GLY A 99 10.73 -7.36 -11.17
C GLY A 99 11.02 -8.61 -10.32
N SER A 100 10.20 -8.85 -9.28
CA SER A 100 10.36 -9.97 -8.35
C SER A 100 9.46 -11.16 -8.68
N PHE A 101 8.35 -10.95 -9.38
CA PHE A 101 7.33 -11.99 -9.55
C PHE A 101 7.77 -13.15 -10.46
N LEU A 102 8.35 -12.81 -11.61
CA LEU A 102 8.87 -13.75 -12.62
C LEU A 102 10.40 -13.64 -12.76
N PRO A 103 11.10 -14.68 -13.28
CA PRO A 103 12.53 -14.60 -13.54
C PRO A 103 12.93 -13.53 -14.59
N SER A 104 12.04 -13.28 -15.56
CA SER A 104 12.30 -12.34 -16.66
C SER A 104 11.72 -10.97 -16.36
N ARG A 105 12.56 -9.92 -16.42
CA ARG A 105 12.09 -8.53 -16.27
C ARG A 105 11.08 -8.13 -17.35
N ARG A 106 11.29 -8.58 -18.60
CA ARG A 106 10.32 -8.39 -19.69
C ARG A 106 9.00 -9.12 -19.41
N GLY A 107 9.08 -10.32 -18.82
CA GLY A 107 7.90 -11.07 -18.39
C GLY A 107 7.11 -10.34 -17.31
N ASN A 108 7.80 -9.81 -16.29
CA ASN A 108 7.18 -8.97 -15.26
C ASN A 108 6.51 -7.75 -15.89
N ASP A 109 7.22 -7.00 -16.74
CA ASP A 109 6.64 -5.80 -17.37
C ASP A 109 5.46 -6.12 -18.30
N GLY A 110 5.49 -7.26 -18.99
CA GLY A 110 4.37 -7.73 -19.79
C GLY A 110 3.15 -8.10 -18.93
N LEU A 111 3.36 -8.90 -17.89
CA LEU A 111 2.29 -9.31 -16.97
C LEU A 111 1.71 -8.12 -16.20
N GLY A 112 2.55 -7.23 -15.69
CA GLY A 112 2.12 -6.03 -14.97
C GLY A 112 1.26 -5.09 -15.83
N ARG A 113 1.61 -4.88 -17.11
CA ARG A 113 0.76 -4.14 -18.06
C ARG A 113 -0.52 -4.90 -18.39
N ALA A 114 -0.51 -6.21 -18.54
CA ALA A 114 -1.74 -6.97 -18.76
C ALA A 114 -2.70 -6.87 -17.57
N LEU A 115 -2.19 -6.98 -16.34
CA LEU A 115 -2.97 -6.84 -15.12
C LEU A 115 -3.46 -5.40 -14.90
N SER A 116 -2.78 -4.39 -15.45
CA SER A 116 -3.21 -2.99 -15.37
C SER A 116 -4.60 -2.74 -15.94
N LEU A 117 -5.02 -3.56 -16.90
CA LEU A 117 -6.36 -3.51 -17.49
C LEU A 117 -7.45 -3.90 -16.47
N LEU A 118 -7.12 -4.79 -15.53
CA LEU A 118 -8.06 -5.24 -14.50
C LEU A 118 -8.02 -4.29 -13.30
N THR A 119 -6.81 -3.93 -12.87
CA THR A 119 -6.56 -3.06 -11.71
C THR A 119 -6.78 -1.59 -11.98
N VAL A 120 -7.12 -1.24 -13.23
CA VAL A 120 -7.30 0.13 -13.73
C VAL A 120 -6.15 1.06 -13.32
N THR A 121 -4.92 0.55 -13.28
CA THR A 121 -3.76 1.29 -12.76
C THR A 121 -2.64 1.41 -13.81
N PRO A 122 -2.27 2.61 -14.30
CA PRO A 122 -1.26 2.78 -15.36
C PRO A 122 0.10 2.27 -14.87
N TYR A 123 0.55 1.16 -15.46
CA TYR A 123 1.61 0.32 -14.88
C TYR A 123 2.96 1.03 -14.81
N ASP A 124 3.41 1.68 -15.88
CA ASP A 124 4.75 2.28 -15.91
C ASP A 124 4.83 3.52 -14.99
N SER A 125 3.75 4.31 -14.96
CA SER A 125 3.59 5.48 -14.07
C SER A 125 3.52 5.05 -12.61
N TRP A 126 2.69 4.05 -12.30
CA TRP A 126 2.59 3.50 -10.96
C TRP A 126 3.91 2.87 -10.50
N LYS A 127 4.55 2.07 -11.35
CA LYS A 127 5.85 1.43 -11.07
C LYS A 127 6.92 2.46 -10.73
N ARG A 128 6.99 3.57 -11.49
CA ARG A 128 7.95 4.65 -11.22
C ARG A 128 7.64 5.35 -9.89
N ALA A 129 6.39 5.75 -9.66
CA ALA A 129 5.98 6.39 -8.43
C ALA A 129 6.24 5.48 -7.21
N HIS A 130 5.97 4.19 -7.34
CA HIS A 130 6.21 3.21 -6.29
C HIS A 130 7.71 2.95 -6.05
N ALA A 131 8.54 2.93 -7.09
CA ALA A 131 9.99 2.85 -6.91
C ALA A 131 10.56 4.09 -6.17
N LEU A 132 10.00 5.28 -6.43
CA LEU A 132 10.34 6.50 -5.69
C LEU A 132 9.90 6.39 -4.23
N HIS A 133 8.68 5.91 -3.96
CA HIS A 133 8.18 5.62 -2.62
C HIS A 133 9.16 4.77 -1.81
N HIS A 134 9.62 3.63 -2.34
CA HIS A 134 10.63 2.79 -1.66
C HIS A 134 11.95 3.51 -1.41
N ALA A 135 12.35 4.44 -2.29
CA ALA A 135 13.61 5.17 -2.17
C ALA A 135 13.55 6.38 -1.22
N THR A 136 12.35 6.81 -0.82
CA THR A 136 12.11 8.02 -0.01
C THR A 136 11.24 7.78 1.23
N THR A 137 10.72 6.58 1.43
CA THR A 137 9.90 6.24 2.61
C THR A 137 10.67 6.61 3.89
N GLY A 138 9.97 7.26 4.83
CA GLY A 138 10.52 7.68 6.12
C GLY A 138 11.58 8.79 6.06
N ASP A 139 11.79 9.42 4.91
CA ASP A 139 12.61 10.64 4.78
C ASP A 139 11.69 11.88 4.79
N LEU A 140 11.77 12.69 5.85
CA LEU A 140 10.95 13.90 5.97
C LEU A 140 11.22 14.88 4.83
N SER A 141 12.44 14.99 4.31
CA SER A 141 12.82 15.96 3.29
C SER A 141 12.37 15.57 1.87
N ARG A 142 12.19 14.26 1.62
CA ARG A 142 11.85 13.70 0.29
C ARG A 142 10.45 13.09 0.22
N ARG A 143 9.61 13.32 1.23
CA ARG A 143 8.24 12.78 1.35
C ARG A 143 7.30 13.23 0.21
N GLY A 144 6.32 12.39 -0.11
CA GLY A 144 5.11 12.81 -0.83
C GLY A 144 4.80 12.05 -2.13
N THR A 145 5.78 11.40 -2.77
CA THR A 145 5.49 10.52 -3.91
C THR A 145 5.13 9.14 -3.40
N GLY A 146 3.86 8.76 -3.58
CA GLY A 146 3.33 7.49 -3.10
C GLY A 146 2.81 7.54 -1.67
N ASP A 147 3.28 8.46 -0.83
CA ASP A 147 2.91 8.57 0.58
C ASP A 147 1.51 9.16 0.84
N VAL A 148 0.95 8.80 2.01
CA VAL A 148 -0.10 9.63 2.62
C VAL A 148 0.53 10.91 3.12
N HIS A 149 0.08 12.06 2.64
CA HIS A 149 0.62 13.35 3.05
C HIS A 149 0.53 13.51 4.57
N THR A 150 1.69 13.63 5.19
CA THR A 150 1.85 13.67 6.65
C THR A 150 2.68 14.89 7.00
N LEU A 151 2.07 15.80 7.78
CA LEU A 151 2.75 16.96 8.33
C LEU A 151 3.35 16.63 9.69
N THR A 152 4.42 17.33 10.03
CA THR A 152 4.89 17.34 11.41
C THR A 152 4.00 18.20 12.31
N VAL A 153 4.13 18.05 13.63
CA VAL A 153 3.39 18.88 14.59
C VAL A 153 3.76 20.35 14.41
N ARG A 154 5.06 20.65 14.23
CA ARG A 154 5.54 22.02 13.99
C ARG A 154 4.95 22.61 12.70
N GLU A 155 4.97 21.84 11.61
CA GLU A 155 4.41 22.27 10.33
C GLU A 155 2.91 22.56 10.43
N TYR A 156 2.16 21.67 11.08
CA TYR A 156 0.73 21.87 11.28
C TYR A 156 0.42 23.10 12.16
N LEU A 157 1.24 23.36 13.18
CA LEU A 157 1.12 24.56 14.02
C LEU A 157 1.50 25.84 13.27
N ALA A 158 2.42 25.78 12.32
CA ALA A 158 2.77 26.92 11.47
C ALA A 158 1.66 27.28 10.46
N LEU A 159 0.74 26.36 10.14
CA LEU A 159 -0.35 26.63 9.20
C LEU A 159 -1.37 27.63 9.73
N PRO A 160 -1.92 28.51 8.86
CA PRO A 160 -3.09 29.32 9.21
C PRO A 160 -4.31 28.44 9.45
N ARG A 161 -5.35 28.99 10.09
CA ARG A 161 -6.58 28.25 10.48
C ARG A 161 -7.18 27.44 9.33
N TRP A 162 -7.20 28.01 8.12
CA TRP A 162 -7.73 27.33 6.94
C TRP A 162 -6.83 26.20 6.43
N GLY A 163 -5.51 26.35 6.53
CA GLY A 163 -4.56 25.27 6.23
C GLY A 163 -4.76 24.08 7.18
N ARG A 164 -4.92 24.35 8.48
CA ARG A 164 -5.21 23.31 9.48
C ARG A 164 -6.52 22.58 9.20
N LEU A 165 -7.59 23.32 8.83
CA LEU A 165 -8.89 22.70 8.52
C LEU A 165 -8.81 21.83 7.25
N ARG A 166 -8.17 22.31 6.17
CA ARG A 166 -7.93 21.51 4.96
C ARG A 166 -7.17 20.22 5.27
N TYR A 167 -6.14 20.30 6.10
CA TYR A 167 -5.37 19.13 6.51
C TYR A 167 -6.21 18.13 7.32
N ARG A 168 -7.05 18.62 8.25
CA ARG A 168 -7.96 17.76 9.02
C ARG A 168 -9.02 17.07 8.15
N LEU A 169 -9.54 17.77 7.13
CA LEU A 169 -10.45 17.18 6.15
C LEU A 169 -9.72 16.10 5.33
N TYR A 170 -8.53 16.40 4.84
CA TYR A 170 -7.70 15.42 4.13
C TYR A 170 -7.41 14.17 4.99
N ARG A 171 -7.06 14.36 6.27
CA ARG A 171 -6.76 13.26 7.22
C ARG A 171 -8.01 12.59 7.81
N ASN A 172 -9.22 13.01 7.44
CA ASN A 172 -10.43 12.33 7.90
C ASN A 172 -10.54 10.95 7.21
N PRO A 173 -10.70 9.83 7.94
CA PRO A 173 -10.75 8.50 7.34
C PRO A 173 -11.85 8.29 6.28
N LEU A 174 -13.01 8.94 6.44
CA LEU A 174 -14.08 8.88 5.45
C LEU A 174 -13.67 9.57 4.15
N ILE A 175 -12.98 10.71 4.25
CA ILE A 175 -12.51 11.44 3.07
C ILE A 175 -11.31 10.73 2.44
N LEU A 176 -10.32 10.33 3.24
CA LEU A 176 -9.09 9.73 2.74
C LEU A 176 -9.32 8.32 2.18
N ILE A 177 -9.99 7.46 2.94
CA ILE A 177 -10.08 6.03 2.62
C ILE A 177 -11.36 5.76 1.84
N VAL A 178 -12.52 6.16 2.36
CA VAL A 178 -13.82 5.79 1.77
C VAL A 178 -14.06 6.53 0.44
N LEU A 179 -13.76 7.82 0.36
CA LEU A 179 -13.91 8.59 -0.87
C LEU A 179 -12.60 8.67 -1.67
N GLY A 180 -11.49 8.95 -0.99
CA GLY A 180 -10.21 9.24 -1.63
C GLY A 180 -9.62 8.04 -2.36
N SER A 181 -9.68 6.84 -1.79
CA SER A 181 -9.13 5.65 -2.47
C SER A 181 -9.86 5.35 -3.78
N PRO A 182 -11.20 5.24 -3.83
CA PRO A 182 -11.90 5.05 -5.11
C PRO A 182 -11.65 6.19 -6.11
N ILE A 183 -11.67 7.46 -5.66
CA ILE A 183 -11.38 8.63 -6.51
C ILE A 183 -9.97 8.54 -7.10
N ASN A 184 -8.99 8.06 -6.34
CA ASN A 184 -7.63 7.89 -6.82
C ASN A 184 -7.55 6.94 -8.01
N PHE A 185 -8.12 5.74 -7.90
CA PHE A 185 -8.07 4.73 -8.96
C PHE A 185 -8.93 5.09 -10.18
N LEU A 186 -10.14 5.61 -9.94
CA LEU A 186 -11.12 5.89 -11.00
C LEU A 186 -10.83 7.21 -11.73
N ILE A 187 -10.31 8.22 -11.03
CA ILE A 187 -10.20 9.59 -11.56
C ILE A 187 -8.75 10.07 -11.57
N LEU A 188 -8.07 10.11 -10.41
CA LEU A 188 -6.78 10.80 -10.33
C LEU A 188 -5.68 10.09 -11.13
N GLN A 189 -5.71 8.76 -11.20
CA GLN A 189 -4.77 8.01 -12.03
C GLN A 189 -4.99 8.17 -13.55
N ARG A 190 -6.08 8.84 -13.97
CA ARG A 190 -6.27 9.30 -15.36
C ARG A 190 -5.47 10.58 -15.67
N LEU A 191 -4.79 11.13 -14.66
CA LEU A 191 -3.94 12.31 -14.77
C LEU A 191 -2.51 11.96 -14.31
N PRO A 192 -1.49 12.05 -15.18
CA PRO A 192 -0.11 11.67 -14.85
C PRO A 192 0.61 12.73 -14.01
N THR A 193 0.07 13.04 -12.83
CA THR A 193 0.64 14.03 -11.91
C THR A 193 1.51 13.37 -10.84
N GLY A 194 2.69 13.93 -10.55
CA GLY A 194 3.53 13.46 -9.44
C GLY A 194 4.15 12.06 -9.60
N VAL A 195 4.09 11.46 -10.80
CA VAL A 195 4.54 10.06 -11.04
C VAL A 195 6.02 9.90 -11.33
N GLY A 196 6.80 10.99 -11.42
CA GLY A 196 8.25 10.95 -11.59
C GLY A 196 8.75 10.42 -12.94
N LEU A 197 7.89 10.39 -13.96
CA LEU A 197 8.22 10.09 -15.36
C LEU A 197 8.26 11.37 -16.20
N PRO A 198 8.99 11.38 -17.35
CA PRO A 198 8.85 12.44 -18.33
C PRO A 198 7.39 12.58 -18.77
N TRP A 199 6.89 13.82 -18.83
CA TRP A 199 5.48 14.15 -19.11
C TRP A 199 4.88 13.36 -20.29
N ARG A 200 5.59 13.32 -21.43
CA ARG A 200 5.14 12.61 -22.63
C ARG A 200 5.02 11.09 -22.43
N THR A 201 5.94 10.50 -21.67
CA THR A 201 5.93 9.06 -21.35
C THR A 201 4.77 8.73 -20.41
N ALA A 202 4.56 9.57 -19.39
CA ALA A 202 3.49 9.39 -18.43
C ALA A 202 2.10 9.49 -19.08
N TRP A 203 1.88 10.48 -19.96
CA TRP A 203 0.64 10.57 -20.73
C TRP A 203 0.44 9.39 -21.68
N ARG A 204 1.50 8.90 -22.33
CA ARG A 204 1.38 7.74 -23.21
C ARG A 204 0.92 6.50 -22.45
N ASP A 205 1.48 6.27 -21.27
CA ASP A 205 1.10 5.15 -20.40
C ASP A 205 -0.37 5.26 -19.94
N VAL A 206 -0.77 6.43 -19.44
CA VAL A 206 -2.16 6.69 -19.01
C VAL A 206 -3.15 6.56 -20.17
N LEU A 207 -2.92 7.26 -21.29
CA LEU A 207 -3.84 7.27 -22.43
C LEU A 207 -3.92 5.91 -23.14
N ALA A 208 -2.82 5.14 -23.17
CA ALA A 208 -2.86 3.79 -23.73
C ALA A 208 -3.73 2.87 -22.88
N LEU A 209 -3.60 2.92 -21.54
CA LEU A 209 -4.49 2.18 -20.65
C LEU A 209 -5.94 2.62 -20.81
N ASP A 210 -6.20 3.93 -20.79
CA ASP A 210 -7.56 4.48 -20.87
C ASP A 210 -8.25 4.11 -22.19
N ALA A 211 -7.51 4.11 -23.32
CA ALA A 211 -8.04 3.67 -24.60
C ALA A 211 -8.42 2.18 -24.61
N VAL A 212 -7.59 1.31 -24.01
CA VAL A 212 -7.89 -0.13 -23.92
C VAL A 212 -9.05 -0.39 -22.96
N LEU A 213 -9.12 0.31 -21.83
CA LEU A 213 -10.24 0.25 -20.90
C LEU A 213 -11.55 0.68 -21.57
N PHE A 214 -11.53 1.80 -22.29
CA PHE A 214 -12.69 2.27 -23.05
C PHE A 214 -13.15 1.21 -24.06
N ALA A 215 -12.24 0.64 -24.84
CA ALA A 215 -12.56 -0.42 -25.79
C ALA A 215 -13.12 -1.67 -25.10
N ALA A 216 -12.52 -2.12 -24.00
CA ALA A 216 -12.97 -3.28 -23.25
C ALA A 216 -14.38 -3.08 -22.66
N PHE A 217 -14.64 -1.91 -22.05
CA PHE A 217 -15.96 -1.59 -21.51
C PHE A 217 -17.01 -1.42 -22.61
N ALA A 218 -16.65 -0.87 -23.77
CA ALA A 218 -17.53 -0.79 -24.93
C ALA A 218 -17.90 -2.19 -25.47
N VAL A 219 -16.92 -3.10 -25.62
CA VAL A 219 -17.15 -4.48 -26.04
C VAL A 219 -18.07 -5.21 -25.05
N LEU A 220 -17.83 -5.06 -23.75
CA LEU A 220 -18.68 -5.65 -22.72
C LEU A 220 -20.10 -5.06 -22.77
N ALA A 221 -20.23 -3.74 -22.91
CA ALA A 221 -21.53 -3.07 -22.99
C ALA A 221 -22.34 -3.57 -24.20
N LEU A 222 -21.70 -3.74 -25.36
CA LEU A 222 -22.34 -4.32 -26.54
C LEU A 222 -22.76 -5.77 -26.30
N ALA A 223 -21.92 -6.57 -25.64
CA ALA A 223 -22.20 -7.98 -25.37
C ALA A 223 -23.38 -8.20 -24.40
N VAL A 224 -23.59 -7.30 -23.44
CA VAL A 224 -24.65 -7.42 -22.41
C VAL A 224 -25.84 -6.48 -22.64
N GLY A 225 -25.91 -5.81 -23.80
CA GLY A 225 -27.04 -4.96 -24.18
C GLY A 225 -27.07 -3.58 -23.54
N GLY A 226 -25.97 -3.13 -22.91
CA GLY A 226 -25.84 -1.77 -22.39
C GLY A 226 -24.67 -1.57 -21.42
N ILE A 227 -24.29 -0.32 -21.19
CA ILE A 227 -23.21 0.04 -20.25
C ILE A 227 -23.63 -0.11 -18.78
N GLY A 228 -24.94 -0.09 -18.50
CA GLY A 228 -25.50 -0.18 -17.14
C GLY A 228 -25.01 -1.41 -16.36
N PRO A 229 -25.24 -2.65 -16.84
CA PRO A 229 -24.76 -3.86 -16.19
C PRO A 229 -23.23 -3.86 -15.98
N VAL A 230 -22.46 -3.36 -16.94
CA VAL A 230 -21.00 -3.27 -16.84
C VAL A 230 -20.59 -2.38 -15.66
N LEU A 231 -21.13 -1.16 -15.58
CA LEU A 231 -20.82 -0.24 -14.49
C LEU A 231 -21.28 -0.77 -13.13
N TRP A 232 -22.42 -1.48 -13.09
CA TRP A 232 -22.95 -2.12 -11.89
C TRP A 232 -22.10 -3.26 -11.34
N VAL A 233 -21.26 -3.87 -12.18
CA VAL A 233 -20.29 -4.86 -11.72
C VAL A 233 -18.96 -4.22 -11.37
N PHE A 234 -18.37 -3.45 -12.29
CA PHE A 234 -16.99 -3.02 -12.13
C PHE A 234 -16.82 -1.88 -11.12
N LEU A 235 -17.78 -0.95 -10.99
CA LEU A 235 -17.64 0.14 -10.01
C LEU A 235 -17.63 -0.37 -8.56
N PRO A 236 -18.56 -1.24 -8.11
CA PRO A 236 -18.49 -1.78 -6.75
C PRO A 236 -17.25 -2.64 -6.50
N VAL A 237 -16.82 -3.45 -7.48
CA VAL A 237 -15.61 -4.29 -7.37
C VAL A 237 -14.36 -3.42 -7.20
N ILE A 238 -14.20 -2.38 -8.02
CA ILE A 238 -13.09 -1.43 -7.93
C ILE A 238 -13.16 -0.66 -6.61
N ALA A 239 -14.36 -0.24 -6.16
CA ALA A 239 -14.53 0.47 -4.89
C ALA A 239 -14.10 -0.38 -3.69
N VAL A 240 -14.52 -1.65 -3.63
CA VAL A 240 -14.08 -2.59 -2.58
C VAL A 240 -12.55 -2.76 -2.62
N ALA A 241 -11.98 -3.00 -3.81
CA ALA A 241 -10.55 -3.17 -3.94
C ALA A 241 -9.77 -1.90 -3.52
N ALA A 242 -10.28 -0.72 -3.88
CA ALA A 242 -9.72 0.56 -3.49
C ALA A 242 -9.79 0.79 -1.98
N TRP A 243 -10.88 0.41 -1.30
CA TRP A 243 -10.97 0.52 0.16
C TRP A 243 -10.00 -0.41 0.87
N VAL A 244 -9.91 -1.67 0.43
CA VAL A 244 -8.96 -2.64 1.01
C VAL A 244 -7.53 -2.21 0.74
N GLY A 245 -7.19 -1.84 -0.49
CA GLY A 245 -5.87 -1.36 -0.87
C GLY A 245 -5.48 -0.06 -0.15
N GLY A 246 -6.40 0.91 -0.08
CA GLY A 246 -6.21 2.16 0.65
C GLY A 246 -6.02 1.93 2.15
N TRP A 247 -6.77 1.01 2.75
CA TRP A 247 -6.57 0.60 4.15
C TRP A 247 -5.19 -0.02 4.37
N LEU A 248 -4.80 -0.98 3.54
CA LEU A 248 -3.48 -1.64 3.62
C LEU A 248 -2.38 -0.60 3.55
N PHE A 249 -2.38 0.24 2.51
CA PHE A 249 -1.37 1.27 2.32
C PHE A 249 -1.29 2.24 3.50
N TYR A 250 -2.44 2.63 4.05
CA TYR A 250 -2.52 3.49 5.22
C TYR A 250 -1.85 2.84 6.43
N VAL A 251 -2.31 1.66 6.87
CA VAL A 251 -1.82 1.03 8.10
C VAL A 251 -0.40 0.50 7.98
N GLN A 252 0.06 0.26 6.75
CA GLN A 252 1.44 -0.10 6.42
C GLN A 252 2.45 1.00 6.74
N HIS A 253 2.04 2.28 6.66
CA HIS A 253 2.94 3.43 6.83
C HIS A 253 2.47 4.44 7.90
N GLN A 254 1.28 4.25 8.47
CA GLN A 254 0.66 5.15 9.45
C GLN A 254 0.34 4.39 10.74
N TYR A 255 1.37 4.16 11.54
CA TYR A 255 1.28 3.50 12.84
C TYR A 255 2.17 4.22 13.85
N GLU A 256 1.93 4.00 15.15
CA GLU A 256 2.53 4.83 16.22
C GLU A 256 4.06 4.81 16.19
N GLU A 257 4.64 3.62 16.13
CA GLU A 257 6.09 3.37 16.19
C GLU A 257 6.79 3.44 14.81
N THR A 258 6.18 4.11 13.83
CA THR A 258 6.82 4.28 12.52
C THR A 258 8.04 5.20 12.63
N VAL A 259 9.03 4.99 11.78
CA VAL A 259 10.27 5.79 11.77
C VAL A 259 10.22 6.82 10.64
N TRP A 260 10.36 8.10 11.02
CA TRP A 260 10.67 9.20 10.12
C TRP A 260 11.96 9.87 10.56
N GLU A 261 12.83 10.17 9.61
CA GLU A 261 14.13 10.79 9.86
C GLU A 261 14.34 12.01 8.96
N GLU A 262 15.11 12.97 9.46
CA GLU A 262 15.67 14.05 8.67
C GLU A 262 16.79 13.51 7.78
N ALA A 263 17.13 14.26 6.72
CA ALA A 263 18.04 13.79 5.66
C ALA A 263 19.45 13.41 6.17
N ASP A 264 19.92 14.04 7.24
CA ASP A 264 21.23 13.81 7.85
C ASP A 264 21.31 12.52 8.69
N ALA A 265 20.17 12.03 9.19
CA ALA A 265 20.07 10.82 10.01
C ALA A 265 19.55 9.59 9.24
N TRP A 266 19.08 9.76 8.00
CA TRP A 266 18.38 8.70 7.26
C TRP A 266 19.28 7.50 6.90
N ASP A 267 18.98 6.34 7.48
CA ASP A 267 19.54 5.03 7.09
C ASP A 267 18.47 4.14 6.45
N PHE A 268 18.71 3.70 5.21
CA PHE A 268 17.76 2.89 4.45
C PHE A 268 17.35 1.61 5.16
N HIS A 269 18.27 0.87 5.78
CA HIS A 269 17.95 -0.43 6.38
C HIS A 269 17.12 -0.26 7.64
N ARG A 270 17.43 0.74 8.46
CA ARG A 270 16.66 1.06 9.67
C ARG A 270 15.26 1.55 9.32
N VAL A 271 15.14 2.47 8.36
CA VAL A 271 13.84 2.99 7.92
C VAL A 271 13.03 1.94 7.16
N ALA A 272 13.67 1.02 6.42
CA ALA A 272 12.95 -0.06 5.77
C ALA A 272 12.31 -1.03 6.79
N LEU A 273 12.99 -1.31 7.90
CA LEU A 273 12.51 -2.21 8.94
C LEU A 273 11.53 -1.52 9.92
N GLY A 274 11.77 -0.25 10.27
CA GLY A 274 10.96 0.51 11.24
C GLY A 274 9.98 1.52 10.63
N GLY A 275 10.10 1.86 9.35
CA GLY A 275 9.22 2.81 8.65
C GLY A 275 7.98 2.16 8.03
N SER A 276 7.82 0.85 8.19
CA SER A 276 6.63 0.12 7.73
C SER A 276 6.24 -1.02 8.66
N SER A 277 4.96 -1.36 8.67
CA SER A 277 4.40 -2.31 9.65
C SER A 277 4.36 -3.76 9.15
N TYR A 278 4.25 -4.69 10.11
CA TYR A 278 3.79 -6.06 9.90
C TYR A 278 2.30 -6.14 10.21
N TYR A 279 1.45 -6.14 9.19
CA TYR A 279 0.02 -6.33 9.38
C TYR A 279 -0.35 -7.82 9.44
N ALA A 280 -0.48 -8.34 10.65
CA ALA A 280 -0.80 -9.73 10.97
C ALA A 280 -2.28 -10.04 10.72
N LEU A 281 -2.60 -10.35 9.48
CA LEU A 281 -3.95 -10.71 9.02
C LEU A 281 -4.29 -12.19 9.28
N PRO A 282 -5.56 -12.53 9.54
CA PRO A 282 -6.03 -13.90 9.47
C PRO A 282 -5.78 -14.52 8.09
N ARG A 283 -5.57 -15.84 8.02
CA ARG A 283 -5.14 -16.56 6.81
C ARG A 283 -5.95 -16.24 5.54
N VAL A 284 -7.28 -16.12 5.65
CA VAL A 284 -8.15 -15.81 4.51
C VAL A 284 -7.88 -14.42 3.96
N LEU A 285 -7.79 -13.42 4.85
CA LEU A 285 -7.48 -12.04 4.44
C LEU A 285 -6.04 -11.96 3.91
N GLN A 286 -5.08 -12.59 4.59
CA GLN A 286 -3.70 -12.66 4.13
C GLN A 286 -3.57 -13.25 2.72
N TRP A 287 -4.40 -14.25 2.38
CA TRP A 287 -4.44 -14.82 1.04
C TRP A 287 -4.91 -13.80 0.00
N PHE A 288 -6.03 -13.11 0.24
CA PHE A 288 -6.51 -12.03 -0.64
C PHE A 288 -5.51 -10.88 -0.76
N THR A 289 -4.78 -10.58 0.31
CA THR A 289 -3.74 -9.55 0.28
C THR A 289 -2.38 -10.09 -0.13
N GLY A 290 -2.29 -11.31 -0.69
CA GLY A 290 -1.07 -11.88 -1.24
C GLY A 290 0.16 -11.68 -0.36
N ASN A 291 0.06 -11.86 0.97
CA ASN A 291 1.14 -11.60 1.93
C ASN A 291 1.71 -10.15 1.98
N VAL A 292 1.17 -9.17 1.27
CA VAL A 292 1.70 -7.79 1.28
C VAL A 292 1.60 -7.11 2.66
N GLY A 293 0.80 -7.67 3.57
CA GLY A 293 0.79 -7.27 4.98
C GLY A 293 2.14 -7.46 5.69
N LEU A 294 3.04 -8.30 5.16
CA LEU A 294 4.43 -8.45 5.61
C LEU A 294 5.31 -7.30 5.09
N HIS A 295 4.83 -6.06 5.21
CA HIS A 295 5.31 -4.93 4.42
C HIS A 295 6.69 -4.44 4.82
N HIS A 296 7.06 -4.54 6.09
CA HIS A 296 8.43 -4.33 6.58
C HIS A 296 9.46 -5.26 5.91
N VAL A 297 9.13 -6.55 5.72
CA VAL A 297 10.01 -7.47 4.96
C VAL A 297 10.12 -7.01 3.51
N HIS A 298 8.98 -6.61 2.93
CA HIS A 298 8.91 -6.11 1.56
C HIS A 298 9.71 -4.81 1.35
N HIS A 299 9.66 -3.85 2.28
CA HIS A 299 10.49 -2.63 2.20
C HIS A 299 11.97 -2.93 2.37
N LEU A 300 12.32 -3.89 3.24
CA LEU A 300 13.70 -4.29 3.43
C LEU A 300 14.28 -4.94 2.16
N ASN A 301 13.47 -5.71 1.43
CA ASN A 301 13.85 -6.25 0.14
C ASN A 301 12.63 -6.48 -0.77
N SER A 302 12.31 -5.48 -1.60
CA SER A 302 11.15 -5.54 -2.51
C SER A 302 11.32 -6.54 -3.65
N ARG A 303 12.49 -7.18 -3.75
CA ARG A 303 12.75 -8.25 -4.71
C ARG A 303 12.31 -9.62 -4.22
N ILE A 304 11.82 -9.76 -2.99
CA ILE A 304 11.18 -11.00 -2.52
C ILE A 304 9.79 -11.08 -3.16
N PRO A 305 9.50 -12.11 -3.97
CA PRO A 305 8.14 -12.30 -4.47
C PRO A 305 7.19 -12.56 -3.31
N ASN A 306 5.95 -12.07 -3.41
CA ASN A 306 5.00 -12.11 -2.31
C ASN A 306 4.71 -13.53 -1.76
N TYR A 307 4.80 -14.54 -2.63
CA TYR A 307 4.60 -15.95 -2.27
C TYR A 307 5.77 -16.53 -1.44
N ARG A 308 6.86 -15.79 -1.27
CA ARG A 308 8.01 -16.12 -0.41
C ARG A 308 8.15 -15.23 0.82
N LEU A 309 7.33 -14.17 0.97
CA LEU A 309 7.42 -13.26 2.11
C LEU A 309 7.19 -13.99 3.45
N GLN A 310 6.23 -14.91 3.51
CA GLN A 310 5.96 -15.67 4.73
C GLN A 310 7.12 -16.60 5.10
N GLU A 311 7.70 -17.27 4.09
CA GLU A 311 8.89 -18.12 4.26
C GLU A 311 10.08 -17.31 4.83
N CYS A 312 10.26 -16.09 4.32
CA CYS A 312 11.27 -15.15 4.81
C CYS A 312 11.00 -14.72 6.27
N LEU A 313 9.76 -14.37 6.60
CA LEU A 313 9.36 -13.97 7.95
C LEU A 313 9.60 -15.10 8.96
N ASP A 314 9.14 -16.31 8.63
CA ASP A 314 9.23 -17.48 9.52
C ASP A 314 10.68 -17.92 9.75
N GLY A 315 11.59 -17.61 8.82
CA GLY A 315 13.01 -17.91 8.92
C GLY A 315 13.82 -17.00 9.85
N HIS A 316 13.24 -15.95 10.43
CA HIS A 316 13.98 -15.01 11.30
C HIS A 316 13.11 -14.43 12.42
N GLU A 317 13.38 -14.79 13.68
CA GLU A 317 12.52 -14.47 14.82
C GLU A 317 12.21 -12.97 14.99
N VAL A 318 13.19 -12.10 14.72
CA VAL A 318 13.03 -10.64 14.85
C VAL A 318 11.94 -10.11 13.92
N LEU A 319 11.83 -10.63 12.70
CA LEU A 319 10.84 -10.15 11.72
C LEU A 319 9.40 -10.35 12.22
N GLY A 320 9.13 -11.41 12.97
CA GLY A 320 7.80 -11.66 13.54
C GLY A 320 7.39 -10.73 14.69
N ARG A 321 8.32 -9.91 15.21
CA ARG A 321 8.11 -9.05 16.39
C ARG A 321 8.09 -7.55 16.04
N VAL A 322 8.82 -7.12 15.01
CA VAL A 322 8.95 -5.71 14.64
C VAL A 322 7.68 -5.19 13.97
N GLY A 323 7.21 -4.00 14.39
CA GLY A 323 6.14 -3.26 13.71
C GLY A 323 4.80 -4.01 13.62
N ARG A 324 4.56 -5.00 14.49
CA ARG A 324 3.39 -5.88 14.38
C ARG A 324 2.08 -5.19 14.75
N LEU A 325 1.13 -5.24 13.83
CA LEU A 325 -0.23 -4.72 13.97
C LEU A 325 -1.24 -5.84 13.69
N THR A 326 -2.24 -5.99 14.55
CA THR A 326 -3.41 -6.82 14.27
C THR A 326 -4.54 -6.00 13.63
N LEU A 327 -5.60 -6.65 13.16
CA LEU A 327 -6.83 -5.98 12.73
C LEU A 327 -7.35 -4.99 13.78
N ARG A 328 -7.30 -5.35 15.07
CA ARG A 328 -7.76 -4.49 16.16
C ARG A 328 -6.84 -3.27 16.34
N ASP A 329 -5.53 -3.47 16.25
CA ASP A 329 -4.56 -2.38 16.40
C ASP A 329 -4.67 -1.40 15.24
N SER A 330 -4.91 -1.90 14.03
CA SER A 330 -5.06 -1.09 12.81
C SER A 330 -6.21 -0.06 12.91
N LEU A 331 -7.27 -0.35 13.67
CA LEU A 331 -8.36 0.61 13.91
C LEU A 331 -7.91 1.81 14.76
N ARG A 332 -6.87 1.64 15.60
CA ARG A 332 -6.30 2.74 16.39
C ARG A 332 -5.49 3.69 15.51
N CYS A 333 -4.89 3.18 14.43
CA CYS A 333 -4.16 3.98 13.46
C CYS A 333 -5.00 5.09 12.84
N LEU A 334 -6.33 4.94 12.73
CA LEU A 334 -7.24 5.97 12.19
C LEU A 334 -7.18 7.30 12.94
N LYS A 335 -6.72 7.30 14.19
CA LYS A 335 -6.58 8.51 15.00
C LYS A 335 -5.27 9.25 14.70
N LEU A 336 -4.32 8.60 14.04
CA LEU A 336 -3.00 9.13 13.74
C LEU A 336 -3.04 10.05 12.53
N ALA A 337 -2.44 11.23 12.68
CA ALA A 337 -2.54 12.28 11.68
C ALA A 337 -1.26 13.09 11.48
N LEU A 338 -0.36 13.14 12.46
CA LEU A 338 0.80 14.01 12.46
C LEU A 338 2.01 13.25 12.97
N TRP A 339 3.21 13.64 12.52
CA TRP A 339 4.46 13.20 13.12
C TRP A 339 4.88 14.17 14.24
N ASP A 340 5.03 13.68 15.47
CA ASP A 340 5.56 14.46 16.60
C ASP A 340 7.08 14.28 16.63
N GLU A 341 7.82 15.33 16.25
CA GLU A 341 9.28 15.29 16.10
C GLU A 341 9.99 15.05 17.43
N GLU A 342 9.46 15.57 18.53
CA GLU A 342 10.05 15.43 19.87
C GLU A 342 9.83 14.02 20.42
N ALA A 343 8.61 13.51 20.28
CA ALA A 343 8.27 12.18 20.76
C ALA A 343 8.66 11.06 19.79
N ARG A 344 9.16 11.40 18.59
CA ARG A 344 9.49 10.49 17.48
C ARG A 344 8.41 9.45 17.21
N LYS A 345 7.16 9.89 17.14
CA LYS A 345 6.02 9.00 16.89
C LYS A 345 4.88 9.69 16.16
N MET A 346 4.04 8.88 15.53
CA MET A 346 2.79 9.37 14.98
C MET A 346 1.79 9.68 16.10
N VAL A 347 1.14 10.84 16.02
CA VAL A 347 0.15 11.31 16.99
C VAL A 347 -1.15 11.75 16.33
N GLY A 348 -2.22 11.76 17.11
CA GLY A 348 -3.50 12.34 16.69
C GLY A 348 -3.63 13.82 17.05
N PHE A 349 -4.66 14.48 16.50
CA PHE A 349 -4.95 15.90 16.77
C PHE A 349 -5.21 16.23 18.24
N ALA A 350 -5.50 15.23 19.08
CA ALA A 350 -5.66 15.43 20.52
C ALA A 350 -4.36 15.87 21.21
N ARG A 351 -3.20 15.35 20.78
CA ARG A 351 -1.88 15.73 21.31
C ARG A 351 -1.60 17.22 21.09
N VAL A 352 -1.91 17.72 19.89
CA VAL A 352 -1.72 19.13 19.54
C VAL A 352 -2.54 20.07 20.42
N ARG A 353 -3.77 19.69 20.79
CA ARG A 353 -4.59 20.49 21.72
C ARG A 353 -3.96 20.61 23.10
N GLY A 354 -3.30 19.56 23.58
CA GLY A 354 -2.57 19.59 24.85
C GLY A 354 -1.37 20.55 24.79
N LEU A 355 -0.62 20.53 23.69
CA LEU A 355 0.53 21.41 23.48
C LEU A 355 0.16 22.90 23.27
N GLN A 356 -1.05 23.19 22.81
CA GLN A 356 -1.55 24.57 22.67
C GLN A 356 -2.16 25.12 23.96
N ALA A 357 -2.46 24.25 24.93
CA ALA A 357 -3.07 24.62 26.20
C ALA A 357 -2.06 24.71 27.36
N ALA A 358 -0.88 24.10 27.19
CA ALA A 358 0.32 24.31 28.01
C ALA A 358 1.08 25.54 27.48
#